data_AF-A0A3B3YZS2-F1
#
_entry.id   AF-A0A3B3YZS2-F1
#
_cell.length_a   1.000
_cell.length_b   1.000
_cell.length_c   1.000
_cell.angle_alpha   90.00
_cell.angle_beta   90.00
_cell.angle_gamma   90.00
#
_symmetry.space_group_name_H-M   'P 1'
#
loop_
_entity.id
_entity.type
_entity.pdbx_description
1 polymer ?
#
loop_
_entity_poly.entity_id
_entity_poly.type
_entity_poly.pdbx_seq_one_letter_code
_entity_poly.pdbx_strand_id
1 'polypeptide(L)'
;MEEISCDRKEVMEDLVGNISNYFVNEGPFGRIRARNEDFCKKRDQKITPYLKSNLPKRLHYANSRRIEDVTVLVEPKWQFERFLGSLRFCSGGNHGYDNDVGSMHAMFLSYGPKFQQNTSIEPFANIELYNLMCDVLEISPYDNNGTHGSMNHALRKTFYNPTHPLGCKCPVKYHRICICPLLETASERKHMLFGRPQMLQPDSGYCVLHQEGFISGYSHEVLMPLWSSFTIDKPVSVLVSMASVIPNCLRADVRLPEHQSPRCDQFETTLYPLCLCLSEYVFCFVVFSGIWDYLHNTLLKKYASIYNGINVVTGPVFDYNYDGRYDAIEQMQQFVPGTNITIPTHYFVVLTSCKNAGQPVSACGGELQTVSFLLPHRADNTERCKSTEDESLWVEDHIWFHQSRVRDVEWITGLDFYSASSRPVPELLMMKTRPTAAIQRNQ
;
A
#
# COMPACT_ATOMS: atom_id res chain seq x y z
N MET A 1 -5.81 -25.61 3.40
CA MET A 1 -7.20 -26.10 3.38
C MET A 1 -7.88 -25.64 4.65
N GLU A 2 -9.13 -25.20 4.60
CA GLU A 2 -9.91 -24.73 5.75
C GLU A 2 -11.17 -25.58 5.96
N GLU A 3 -11.63 -25.73 7.20
CA GLU A 3 -12.82 -26.50 7.54
C GLU A 3 -14.11 -25.65 7.44
N ILE A 4 -15.07 -26.12 6.63
CA ILE A 4 -16.39 -25.49 6.45
C ILE A 4 -17.49 -26.28 7.17
N SER A 5 -18.58 -25.60 7.53
CA SER A 5 -19.77 -26.19 8.15
C SER A 5 -21.05 -25.65 7.53
N CYS A 6 -22.07 -26.51 7.44
CA CYS A 6 -23.41 -26.13 7.00
C CYS A 6 -24.09 -25.14 7.95
N ASP A 7 -23.61 -25.00 9.18
CA ASP A 7 -24.08 -23.99 10.14
C ASP A 7 -23.40 -22.62 9.98
N ARG A 8 -22.36 -22.53 9.13
CA ARG A 8 -21.56 -21.31 8.89
C ARG A 8 -21.71 -20.84 7.46
N LYS A 9 -22.86 -20.26 7.13
CA LYS A 9 -23.19 -19.73 5.81
C LYS A 9 -23.83 -18.36 5.90
N GLU A 10 -23.49 -17.47 4.97
CA GLU A 10 -24.19 -16.20 4.76
C GLU A 10 -24.99 -16.28 3.46
N VAL A 11 -26.30 -16.11 3.56
CA VAL A 11 -27.23 -16.25 2.44
C VAL A 11 -27.51 -14.87 1.83
N MET A 12 -27.23 -14.71 0.53
CA MET A 12 -27.44 -13.46 -0.19
C MET A 12 -28.91 -13.06 -0.23
N GLU A 13 -29.82 -13.99 -0.50
CA GLU A 13 -31.28 -13.74 -0.53
C GLU A 13 -31.79 -13.09 0.76
N ASP A 14 -31.26 -13.48 1.92
CA ASP A 14 -31.62 -12.88 3.22
C ASP A 14 -31.14 -11.43 3.39
N LEU A 15 -30.13 -11.02 2.63
CA LEU A 15 -29.51 -9.69 2.71
C LEU A 15 -30.12 -8.71 1.70
N VAL A 16 -30.38 -9.16 0.46
CA VAL A 16 -30.84 -8.29 -0.63
C VAL A 16 -32.26 -8.56 -1.12
N GLY A 17 -32.90 -9.64 -0.66
CA GLY A 17 -34.24 -10.02 -1.11
C GLY A 17 -34.21 -10.64 -2.50
N ASN A 18 -34.84 -10.00 -3.50
CA ASN A 18 -35.05 -10.63 -4.81
C ASN A 18 -33.74 -10.84 -5.59
N ILE A 19 -33.31 -12.10 -5.68
CA ILE A 19 -32.05 -12.50 -6.34
C ILE A 19 -32.19 -12.96 -7.81
N SER A 20 -33.35 -12.75 -8.44
CA SER A 20 -33.67 -13.32 -9.77
C SER A 20 -32.74 -12.83 -10.89
N ASN A 21 -32.25 -11.59 -10.78
CA ASN A 21 -31.41 -10.94 -11.79
C ASN A 21 -29.90 -11.13 -11.58
N TYR A 22 -29.51 -11.86 -10.53
CA TYR A 22 -28.10 -12.02 -10.15
C TYR A 22 -27.54 -13.36 -10.60
N PHE A 23 -26.39 -13.35 -11.26
CA PHE A 23 -25.56 -14.55 -11.39
C PHE A 23 -24.49 -14.52 -10.31
N VAL A 24 -24.48 -15.55 -9.48
CA VAL A 24 -23.65 -15.61 -8.27
C VAL A 24 -22.74 -16.81 -8.34
N ASN A 25 -21.43 -16.56 -8.17
CA ASN A 25 -20.47 -17.60 -7.82
C ASN A 25 -20.41 -17.65 -6.28
N GLU A 26 -20.64 -18.83 -5.74
CA GLU A 26 -20.78 -19.09 -4.30
C GLU A 26 -19.51 -19.72 -3.71
N GLY A 27 -19.48 -19.86 -2.38
CA GLY A 27 -18.44 -20.56 -1.64
C GLY A 27 -17.54 -19.64 -0.81
N PRO A 28 -16.23 -19.94 -0.69
CA PRO A 28 -15.31 -19.21 0.20
C PRO A 28 -14.84 -17.86 -0.37
N PHE A 29 -15.18 -17.57 -1.62
CA PHE A 29 -14.92 -16.30 -2.28
C PHE A 29 -16.00 -16.04 -3.32
N GLY A 30 -16.92 -15.15 -2.98
CA GLY A 30 -18.11 -14.90 -3.78
C GLY A 30 -17.88 -13.91 -4.92
N ARG A 31 -18.65 -14.02 -6.00
CA ARG A 31 -18.66 -13.03 -7.09
C ARG A 31 -20.07 -12.87 -7.63
N ILE A 32 -20.49 -11.64 -7.89
CA ILE A 32 -21.85 -11.33 -8.33
C ILE A 32 -21.78 -10.53 -9.62
N ARG A 33 -22.45 -11.03 -10.66
CA ARG A 33 -22.62 -10.32 -11.94
C ARG A 33 -23.90 -9.49 -11.90
N ALA A 34 -23.80 -8.25 -11.45
CA ALA A 34 -24.81 -7.19 -11.51
C ALA A 34 -24.19 -5.84 -11.14
N ARG A 35 -24.91 -4.73 -11.32
CA ARG A 35 -24.47 -3.40 -10.85
C ARG A 35 -24.77 -3.22 -9.36
N ASN A 36 -23.86 -2.49 -8.71
CA ASN A 36 -23.72 -2.19 -7.29
C ASN A 36 -25.03 -2.15 -6.48
N GLU A 37 -25.13 -2.99 -5.45
CA GLU A 37 -26.10 -2.87 -4.36
C GLU A 37 -25.35 -2.69 -3.02
N ASP A 38 -25.99 -2.04 -2.06
CA ASP A 38 -25.48 -1.91 -0.70
C ASP A 38 -25.79 -3.18 0.11
N PHE A 39 -24.75 -3.92 0.51
CA PHE A 39 -24.86 -5.13 1.34
C PHE A 39 -24.43 -4.95 2.81
N CYS A 40 -24.28 -3.72 3.32
CA CYS A 40 -24.13 -3.49 4.76
C CYS A 40 -25.48 -3.64 5.48
N LYS A 41 -25.93 -4.89 5.69
CA LYS A 41 -27.28 -5.18 6.22
C LYS A 41 -27.28 -5.71 7.65
N LYS A 42 -26.19 -6.35 8.09
CA LYS A 42 -26.05 -6.89 9.45
C LYS A 42 -24.70 -6.49 10.04
N ARG A 43 -24.68 -6.14 11.33
CA ARG A 43 -23.45 -5.67 12.02
C ARG A 43 -22.33 -6.73 12.05
N ASP A 44 -22.70 -8.00 12.20
CA ASP A 44 -21.77 -9.12 12.36
C ASP A 44 -21.74 -10.06 11.16
N GLN A 45 -22.11 -9.56 9.97
CA GLN A 45 -22.08 -10.38 8.76
C GLN A 45 -20.67 -10.88 8.46
N LYS A 46 -20.58 -12.13 7.99
CA LYS A 46 -19.33 -12.85 7.74
C LYS A 46 -18.85 -12.77 6.30
N ILE A 47 -19.44 -11.82 5.57
CA ILE A 47 -19.11 -11.46 4.21
C ILE A 47 -18.97 -9.96 4.06
N THR A 48 -18.08 -9.52 3.17
CA THR A 48 -17.91 -8.12 2.83
C THR A 48 -17.89 -7.95 1.31
N PRO A 49 -18.88 -7.26 0.72
CA PRO A 49 -18.87 -6.97 -0.71
C PRO A 49 -17.86 -5.88 -1.04
N TYR A 50 -17.27 -5.96 -2.22
CA TYR A 50 -16.40 -4.96 -2.79
C TYR A 50 -16.72 -4.81 -4.26
N LEU A 51 -16.81 -3.56 -4.73
CA LEU A 51 -16.48 -3.31 -6.13
C LEU A 51 -15.03 -3.77 -6.35
N LYS A 52 -14.76 -4.48 -7.43
CA LYS A 52 -13.41 -5.03 -7.69
C LYS A 52 -12.30 -3.96 -7.66
N SER A 53 -12.63 -2.72 -8.04
CA SER A 53 -11.72 -1.56 -7.97
C SER A 53 -11.29 -1.19 -6.54
N ASN A 54 -12.10 -1.54 -5.54
CA ASN A 54 -11.93 -1.19 -4.14
C ASN A 54 -11.39 -2.36 -3.30
N LEU A 55 -11.14 -3.52 -3.89
CA LEU A 55 -10.45 -4.62 -3.21
C LEU A 55 -9.04 -4.18 -2.80
N PRO A 56 -8.49 -4.72 -1.69
CA PRO A 56 -7.10 -4.49 -1.33
C PRO A 56 -6.17 -4.75 -2.50
N LYS A 57 -5.35 -3.74 -2.86
CA LYS A 57 -4.52 -3.79 -4.06
C LYS A 57 -3.51 -4.95 -4.06
N ARG A 58 -3.12 -5.45 -2.88
CA ARG A 58 -2.27 -6.65 -2.75
C ARG A 58 -2.85 -7.92 -3.40
N LEU A 59 -4.17 -7.98 -3.59
CA LEU A 59 -4.83 -9.13 -4.22
C LEU A 59 -4.63 -9.15 -5.74
N HIS A 60 -4.35 -7.99 -6.37
CA HIS A 60 -4.23 -7.85 -7.83
C HIS A 60 -5.40 -8.52 -8.60
N TYR A 61 -6.61 -8.41 -8.06
CA TYR A 61 -7.81 -9.15 -8.50
C TYR A 61 -8.91 -8.22 -9.03
N ALA A 62 -8.58 -7.35 -10.00
CA ALA A 62 -9.53 -6.38 -10.55
C ALA A 62 -9.45 -6.23 -12.09
N ASN A 63 -8.24 -6.19 -12.66
CA ASN A 63 -8.02 -5.90 -14.08
C ASN A 63 -8.23 -7.12 -15.00
N SER A 64 -9.47 -7.61 -15.04
CA SER A 64 -9.90 -8.57 -16.05
C SER A 64 -11.41 -8.49 -16.22
N ARG A 65 -11.87 -8.47 -17.48
CA ARG A 65 -13.31 -8.56 -17.79
C ARG A 65 -13.99 -9.85 -17.29
N ARG A 66 -13.20 -10.87 -16.93
CA ARG A 66 -13.69 -12.14 -16.39
C ARG A 66 -13.93 -12.08 -14.87
N ILE A 67 -13.42 -11.04 -14.21
CA ILE A 67 -13.70 -10.74 -12.81
C ILE A 67 -14.95 -9.86 -12.80
N GLU A 68 -16.03 -10.39 -12.23
CA GLU A 68 -17.28 -9.67 -12.02
C GLU A 68 -17.07 -8.38 -11.20
N ASP A 69 -17.91 -7.38 -11.44
CA ASP A 69 -17.76 -6.05 -10.81
C ASP A 69 -17.88 -6.09 -9.29
N VAL A 70 -18.66 -7.03 -8.74
CA VAL A 70 -18.81 -7.23 -7.31
C VAL A 70 -18.14 -8.54 -6.89
N THR A 71 -17.18 -8.43 -5.97
CA THR A 71 -16.50 -9.52 -5.28
C THR A 71 -16.96 -9.56 -3.83
N VAL A 72 -17.11 -10.73 -3.25
CA VAL A 72 -17.54 -10.92 -1.86
C VAL A 72 -16.45 -11.69 -1.12
N LEU A 73 -15.75 -10.99 -0.24
CA LEU A 73 -14.79 -11.61 0.68
C LEU A 73 -15.55 -12.31 1.80
N VAL A 74 -15.14 -13.52 2.14
CA VAL A 74 -15.80 -14.37 3.14
C VAL A 74 -14.83 -14.63 4.29
N GLU A 75 -15.29 -14.53 5.53
CA GLU A 75 -14.46 -14.89 6.69
C GLU A 75 -14.06 -16.38 6.63
N PRO A 76 -12.86 -16.77 7.09
CA PRO A 76 -12.46 -18.17 7.13
C PRO A 76 -13.49 -19.05 7.84
N LYS A 77 -13.68 -20.28 7.34
CA LYS A 77 -14.66 -21.27 7.81
C LYS A 77 -16.13 -20.97 7.50
N TRP A 78 -16.43 -19.81 6.93
CA TRP A 78 -17.77 -19.45 6.43
C TRP A 78 -17.87 -19.64 4.92
N GLN A 79 -19.10 -19.68 4.41
CA GLN A 79 -19.37 -19.71 2.97
C GLN A 79 -20.44 -18.72 2.57
N PHE A 80 -20.26 -18.12 1.40
CA PHE A 80 -21.27 -17.29 0.74
C PHE A 80 -22.20 -18.17 -0.08
N GLU A 81 -23.50 -18.09 0.20
CA GLU A 81 -24.56 -18.88 -0.42
C GLU A 81 -25.56 -17.94 -1.10
N ARG A 82 -26.04 -18.29 -2.30
CA ARG A 82 -26.97 -17.43 -3.06
C ARG A 82 -28.36 -17.42 -2.43
N PHE A 83 -28.93 -18.60 -2.22
CA PHE A 83 -30.20 -18.85 -1.52
C PHE A 83 -30.08 -20.12 -0.69
N LEU A 84 -30.95 -20.30 0.31
CA LEU A 84 -30.83 -21.43 1.23
C LEU A 84 -30.81 -22.77 0.49
N GLY A 85 -29.71 -23.51 0.59
CA GLY A 85 -29.52 -24.83 -0.03
C GLY A 85 -28.94 -24.81 -1.45
N SER A 86 -28.48 -23.66 -1.95
CA SER A 86 -27.84 -23.56 -3.28
C SER A 86 -26.40 -24.09 -3.32
N LEU A 87 -25.69 -24.09 -2.18
CA LEU A 87 -24.36 -24.68 -2.10
C LEU A 87 -24.40 -26.20 -2.31
N ARG A 88 -23.62 -26.69 -3.30
CA ARG A 88 -23.46 -28.13 -3.55
C ARG A 88 -22.81 -28.89 -2.38
N PHE A 89 -21.96 -28.21 -1.62
CA PHE A 89 -21.18 -28.78 -0.53
C PHE A 89 -21.00 -27.74 0.57
N CYS A 90 -21.43 -28.07 1.80
CA CYS A 90 -21.41 -27.12 2.91
C CYS A 90 -20.57 -27.54 4.12
N SER A 91 -20.08 -28.78 4.19
CA SER A 91 -19.30 -29.30 5.33
C SER A 91 -18.08 -30.09 4.86
N GLY A 92 -16.94 -30.01 5.55
CA GLY A 92 -15.69 -30.67 5.15
C GLY A 92 -14.57 -29.68 4.88
N GLY A 93 -13.73 -29.92 3.86
CA GLY A 93 -12.62 -29.02 3.50
C GLY A 93 -12.93 -28.14 2.30
N ASN A 94 -12.57 -26.85 2.35
CA ASN A 94 -12.63 -25.93 1.21
C ASN A 94 -11.43 -24.94 1.20
N HIS A 95 -11.25 -24.22 0.11
CA HIS A 95 -10.19 -23.21 -0.07
C HIS A 95 -10.62 -22.11 -1.04
N GLY A 96 -9.88 -20.99 -1.04
CA GLY A 96 -10.16 -19.85 -1.91
C GLY A 96 -10.40 -18.54 -1.16
N TYR A 97 -10.35 -18.58 0.18
CA TYR A 97 -10.30 -17.39 1.03
C TYR A 97 -9.07 -16.52 0.73
N ASP A 98 -9.00 -15.38 1.41
CA ASP A 98 -7.84 -14.48 1.38
C ASP A 98 -6.51 -15.23 1.54
N ASN A 99 -5.56 -14.93 0.67
CA ASN A 99 -4.26 -15.61 0.60
C ASN A 99 -3.36 -15.32 1.82
N ASP A 100 -3.68 -14.31 2.63
CA ASP A 100 -2.99 -14.05 3.89
C ASP A 100 -3.45 -14.98 5.03
N VAL A 101 -4.57 -15.69 4.88
CA VAL A 101 -5.05 -16.66 5.88
C VAL A 101 -4.09 -17.85 5.95
N GLY A 102 -3.61 -18.17 7.15
CA GLY A 102 -2.62 -19.24 7.37
C GLY A 102 -3.03 -20.60 6.81
N SER A 103 -4.32 -20.93 6.83
CA SER A 103 -4.83 -22.18 6.23
C SER A 103 -4.77 -22.20 4.69
N MET A 104 -4.60 -21.05 4.03
CA MET A 104 -4.42 -20.94 2.57
C MET A 104 -2.94 -20.97 2.13
N HIS A 105 -2.00 -20.96 3.08
CA HIS A 105 -0.58 -21.01 2.75
C HIS A 105 -0.18 -22.38 2.16
N ALA A 106 0.74 -22.36 1.22
CA ALA A 106 1.24 -23.55 0.54
C ALA A 106 2.66 -23.91 0.99
N MET A 107 3.02 -25.19 0.86
CA MET A 107 4.37 -25.67 1.14
C MET A 107 5.29 -25.46 -0.06
N PHE A 108 6.56 -25.14 0.21
CA PHE A 108 7.62 -25.15 -0.78
C PHE A 108 8.85 -25.87 -0.22
N LEU A 109 9.33 -26.88 -0.94
CA LEU A 109 10.61 -27.55 -0.66
C LEU A 109 11.39 -27.63 -1.95
N SER A 110 12.68 -27.33 -1.87
CA SER A 110 13.61 -27.47 -2.98
C SER A 110 14.77 -28.38 -2.59
N TYR A 111 15.19 -29.23 -3.53
CA TYR A 111 16.35 -30.09 -3.36
C TYR A 111 17.04 -30.25 -4.69
N GLY A 112 18.35 -30.07 -4.70
CA GLY A 112 19.16 -30.23 -5.91
C GLY A 112 20.51 -29.53 -5.80
N PRO A 113 21.38 -29.72 -6.80
CA PRO A 113 22.75 -29.18 -6.78
C PRO A 113 22.78 -27.64 -6.84
N LYS A 114 21.74 -27.00 -7.39
CA LYS A 114 21.65 -25.53 -7.51
C LYS A 114 21.08 -24.84 -6.26
N PHE A 115 20.32 -25.55 -5.44
CA PHE A 115 19.69 -25.00 -4.23
C PHE A 115 20.63 -25.06 -3.02
N GLN A 116 20.49 -24.09 -2.12
CA GLN A 116 21.16 -24.12 -0.81
C GLN A 116 20.81 -25.41 -0.05
N GLN A 117 21.75 -25.91 0.76
CA GLN A 117 21.54 -27.08 1.61
C GLN A 117 21.16 -26.66 3.02
N ASN A 118 20.29 -27.43 3.67
CA ASN A 118 19.90 -27.25 5.08
C ASN A 118 19.53 -25.81 5.43
N THR A 119 18.86 -25.12 4.51
CA THR A 119 18.53 -23.70 4.63
C THR A 119 17.02 -23.54 4.69
N SER A 120 16.53 -22.88 5.74
CA SER A 120 15.18 -22.36 5.80
C SER A 120 15.17 -20.95 5.25
N ILE A 121 14.24 -20.65 4.35
CA ILE A 121 14.06 -19.30 3.79
C ILE A 121 12.77 -18.69 4.32
N GLU A 122 12.69 -17.37 4.29
CA GLU A 122 11.48 -16.62 4.66
C GLU A 122 10.33 -16.91 3.66
N PRO A 123 9.06 -16.70 4.06
CA PRO A 123 7.94 -16.87 3.14
C PRO A 123 8.06 -15.94 1.92
N PHE A 124 7.61 -16.44 0.77
CA PHE A 124 7.61 -15.73 -0.51
C PHE A 124 6.33 -16.04 -1.30
N ALA A 125 6.01 -15.21 -2.28
CA ALA A 125 4.83 -15.41 -3.13
C ALA A 125 5.13 -16.40 -4.27
N ASN A 126 4.17 -17.27 -4.61
CA ASN A 126 4.36 -18.28 -5.65
C ASN A 126 4.64 -17.69 -7.05
N ILE A 127 4.31 -16.42 -7.29
CA ILE A 127 4.64 -15.69 -8.52
C ILE A 127 6.16 -15.58 -8.76
N GLU A 128 6.97 -15.70 -7.70
CA GLU A 128 8.43 -15.65 -7.80
C GLU A 128 9.03 -16.97 -8.35
N LEU A 129 8.26 -18.07 -8.35
CA LEU A 129 8.74 -19.39 -8.76
C LEU A 129 9.11 -19.46 -10.24
N TYR A 130 8.44 -18.69 -11.10
CA TYR A 130 8.74 -18.70 -12.53
C TYR A 130 10.17 -18.22 -12.82
N ASN A 131 10.57 -17.09 -12.23
CA ASN A 131 11.94 -16.58 -12.35
C ASN A 131 12.96 -17.56 -11.75
N LEU A 132 12.65 -18.13 -10.57
CA LEU A 132 13.51 -19.12 -9.92
C LEU A 132 13.72 -20.37 -10.79
N MET A 133 12.66 -20.89 -11.43
CA MET A 133 12.76 -22.02 -12.36
C MET A 133 13.60 -21.66 -13.60
N CYS A 134 13.45 -20.46 -14.14
CA CYS A 134 14.27 -19.97 -15.25
C CYS A 134 15.75 -19.90 -14.85
N ASP A 135 16.07 -19.40 -13.65
CA ASP A 135 17.44 -19.35 -13.12
C ASP A 135 18.03 -20.75 -12.91
N VAL A 136 17.23 -21.70 -12.41
CA VAL A 136 17.65 -23.10 -12.26
C VAL A 136 17.91 -23.74 -13.63
N LEU A 137 17.14 -23.39 -14.65
CA LEU A 137 17.33 -23.85 -16.03
C LEU A 137 18.38 -23.05 -16.80
N GLU A 138 18.88 -21.94 -16.24
CA GLU A 138 19.81 -21.00 -16.90
C GLU A 138 19.25 -20.43 -18.22
N ILE A 139 17.96 -20.08 -18.22
CA ILE A 139 17.28 -19.44 -19.34
C ILE A 139 16.72 -18.07 -18.93
N SER A 140 16.51 -17.20 -19.92
CA SER A 140 15.88 -15.90 -19.68
C SER A 140 14.37 -16.07 -19.46
N PRO A 141 13.79 -15.53 -18.37
CA PRO A 141 12.35 -15.50 -18.18
C PRO A 141 11.67 -14.55 -19.19
N TYR A 142 10.42 -14.85 -19.55
CA TYR A 142 9.54 -13.88 -20.23
C TYR A 142 8.90 -12.92 -19.22
N ASP A 143 8.28 -11.83 -19.69
CA ASP A 143 7.62 -10.84 -18.84
C ASP A 143 6.61 -11.49 -17.88
N ASN A 144 6.74 -11.19 -16.59
CA ASN A 144 5.93 -11.75 -15.52
C ASN A 144 5.88 -10.81 -14.30
N ASN A 145 5.08 -11.16 -13.29
CA ASN A 145 4.89 -10.36 -12.08
C ASN A 145 5.90 -10.68 -10.95
N GLY A 146 6.73 -11.72 -11.09
CA GLY A 146 7.81 -11.99 -10.15
C GLY A 146 8.93 -10.95 -10.25
N THR A 147 9.60 -10.68 -9.14
CA THR A 147 10.74 -9.76 -9.08
C THR A 147 12.05 -10.55 -9.24
N HIS A 148 12.58 -10.58 -10.47
CA HIS A 148 13.77 -11.38 -10.78
C HIS A 148 14.96 -11.01 -9.87
N GLY A 149 15.51 -12.00 -9.17
CA GLY A 149 16.56 -11.82 -8.16
C GLY A 149 16.09 -11.83 -6.71
N SER A 150 14.78 -11.70 -6.43
CA SER A 150 14.20 -11.78 -5.07
C SER A 150 14.52 -13.13 -4.39
N MET A 151 14.53 -14.22 -5.18
CA MET A 151 14.78 -15.60 -4.75
C MET A 151 16.25 -16.04 -4.87
N ASN A 152 17.18 -15.12 -5.13
CA ASN A 152 18.61 -15.46 -5.29
C ASN A 152 19.20 -16.16 -4.06
N HIS A 153 18.70 -15.83 -2.87
CA HIS A 153 19.12 -16.44 -1.60
C HIS A 153 18.78 -17.94 -1.49
N ALA A 154 17.86 -18.46 -2.32
CA ALA A 154 17.56 -19.89 -2.39
C ALA A 154 18.62 -20.70 -3.18
N LEU A 155 19.45 -20.03 -3.99
CA LEU A 155 20.43 -20.66 -4.88
C LEU A 155 21.85 -20.58 -4.32
N ARG A 156 22.69 -21.59 -4.59
CA ARG A 156 24.13 -21.58 -4.23
C ARG A 156 24.94 -20.63 -5.10
N LYS A 157 24.57 -20.57 -6.38
CA LYS A 157 25.17 -19.69 -7.38
C LYS A 157 24.03 -19.05 -8.16
N THR A 158 24.02 -17.73 -8.20
CA THR A 158 23.00 -16.96 -8.92
C THR A 158 23.29 -16.99 -10.42
N PHE A 159 22.25 -17.19 -11.22
CA PHE A 159 22.31 -17.03 -12.67
C PHE A 159 22.14 -15.56 -13.08
N TYR A 160 21.27 -14.84 -12.37
CA TYR A 160 20.98 -13.44 -12.59
C TYR A 160 21.43 -12.57 -11.41
N ASN A 161 22.08 -11.44 -11.70
CA ASN A 161 22.49 -10.45 -10.71
C ASN A 161 21.69 -9.15 -10.95
N PRO A 162 20.68 -8.85 -10.13
CA PRO A 162 19.85 -7.67 -10.31
C PRO A 162 20.65 -6.39 -10.05
N THR A 163 20.33 -5.35 -10.82
CA THR A 163 20.79 -3.97 -10.61
C THR A 163 19.59 -3.05 -10.35
N HIS A 164 19.82 -1.87 -9.78
CA HIS A 164 18.77 -0.86 -9.72
C HIS A 164 18.29 -0.51 -11.14
N PRO A 165 16.97 -0.31 -11.34
CA PRO A 165 16.40 -0.06 -12.67
C PRO A 165 16.94 1.21 -13.33
N LEU A 166 17.37 2.19 -12.54
CA LEU A 166 18.05 3.40 -13.02
C LEU A 166 19.56 3.20 -12.96
N GLY A 167 20.12 2.52 -13.96
CA GLY A 167 21.54 2.60 -14.25
C GLY A 167 21.90 4.02 -14.70
N CYS A 168 22.66 4.75 -13.89
CA CYS A 168 23.27 6.07 -14.15
C CYS A 168 22.42 7.32 -13.82
N LYS A 169 22.98 8.11 -12.89
CA LYS A 169 22.82 9.54 -12.58
C LYS A 169 21.76 10.28 -13.40
N CYS A 170 20.63 10.60 -12.77
CA CYS A 170 19.79 11.70 -13.22
C CYS A 170 20.63 12.99 -13.24
N PRO A 171 20.71 13.72 -14.37
CA PRO A 171 21.25 15.06 -14.35
C PRO A 171 20.31 15.93 -13.53
N VAL A 172 20.72 16.26 -12.31
CA VAL A 172 20.02 17.22 -11.46
C VAL A 172 19.98 18.55 -12.22
N LYS A 173 18.88 18.83 -12.91
CA LYS A 173 18.60 20.19 -13.38
C LYS A 173 18.26 21.03 -12.15
N TYR A 174 19.29 21.57 -11.52
CA TYR A 174 19.17 22.59 -10.48
C TYR A 174 18.42 23.80 -11.05
N HIS A 175 17.11 23.87 -10.85
CA HIS A 175 16.45 25.17 -10.78
C HIS A 175 16.64 25.67 -9.35
N ARG A 176 17.63 26.55 -9.22
CA ARG A 176 17.97 27.27 -7.98
C ARG A 176 16.77 28.06 -7.49
N ILE A 177 16.18 27.69 -6.35
CA ILE A 177 15.44 28.64 -5.51
C ILE A 177 15.77 28.35 -4.03
N CYS A 178 16.69 29.16 -3.50
CA CYS A 178 17.04 29.44 -2.10
C CYS A 178 17.17 28.26 -1.11
N ILE A 179 18.41 27.77 -0.91
CA ILE A 179 18.76 26.75 0.08
C ILE A 179 19.73 27.33 1.12
N CYS A 180 19.49 27.05 2.41
CA CYS A 180 20.50 27.15 3.44
C CYS A 180 21.26 25.80 3.49
N PRO A 181 22.53 25.72 3.03
CA PRO A 181 23.22 24.44 2.81
C PRO A 181 23.35 23.57 4.07
N LEU A 182 23.44 24.22 5.24
CA LEU A 182 23.54 23.51 6.52
C LEU A 182 22.26 22.75 6.87
N LEU A 183 21.09 23.35 6.60
CA LEU A 183 19.77 22.77 6.89
C LEU A 183 19.43 21.61 5.95
N GLU A 184 19.81 21.72 4.68
CA GLU A 184 19.67 20.66 3.67
C GLU A 184 20.37 19.37 4.15
N THR A 185 21.62 19.48 4.59
CA THR A 185 22.38 18.30 5.03
C THR A 185 21.85 17.65 6.30
N ALA A 186 21.30 18.42 7.25
CA ALA A 186 20.76 17.88 8.49
C ALA A 186 19.43 17.15 8.26
N SER A 187 18.51 17.77 7.51
CA SER A 187 17.22 17.17 7.17
C SER A 187 17.40 15.91 6.33
N GLU A 188 18.29 15.92 5.33
CA GLU A 188 18.56 14.72 4.52
C GLU A 188 19.12 13.57 5.33
N ARG A 189 20.08 13.84 6.22
CA ARG A 189 20.63 12.80 7.11
C ARG A 189 19.58 12.20 8.03
N LYS A 190 18.53 12.95 8.39
CA LYS A 190 17.47 12.46 9.27
C LYS A 190 16.36 11.74 8.51
N HIS A 191 15.94 12.28 7.37
CA HIS A 191 14.70 11.89 6.68
C HIS A 191 14.93 11.10 5.38
N MET A 192 16.16 11.10 4.83
CA MET A 192 16.53 10.36 3.61
C MET A 192 17.49 9.19 3.92
N LEU A 193 17.21 8.42 4.99
CA LEU A 193 18.08 7.33 5.48
C LEU A 193 18.44 6.29 4.42
N PHE A 194 17.59 6.12 3.41
CA PHE A 194 17.77 5.13 2.35
C PHE A 194 17.82 5.75 0.94
N GLY A 195 18.06 7.06 0.87
CA GLY A 195 17.98 7.83 -0.36
C GLY A 195 16.58 8.30 -0.72
N ARG A 196 16.53 9.14 -1.75
CA ARG A 196 15.28 9.71 -2.28
C ARG A 196 14.57 8.66 -3.15
N PRO A 197 13.24 8.46 -3.01
CA PRO A 197 12.47 7.63 -3.94
C PRO A 197 12.70 8.11 -5.38
N GLN A 198 13.12 7.23 -6.29
CA GLN A 198 13.43 7.62 -7.67
C GLN A 198 12.20 7.51 -8.56
N MET A 199 12.05 8.42 -9.51
CA MET A 199 11.00 8.34 -10.52
C MET A 199 11.44 7.38 -11.65
N LEU A 200 10.65 6.34 -11.92
CA LEU A 200 10.92 5.38 -13.00
C LEU A 200 10.37 5.86 -14.36
N GLN A 201 9.44 6.80 -14.33
CA GLN A 201 8.86 7.42 -15.52
C GLN A 201 9.89 8.39 -16.15
N PRO A 202 10.30 8.20 -17.42
CA PRO A 202 11.37 9.02 -18.03
C PRO A 202 11.01 10.50 -18.19
N ASP A 203 9.75 10.78 -18.51
CA ASP A 203 9.28 12.14 -18.84
C ASP A 203 8.72 12.88 -17.61
N SER A 204 8.44 12.15 -16.52
CA SER A 204 7.94 12.74 -15.28
C SER A 204 9.08 13.00 -14.31
N GLY A 205 8.99 14.12 -13.60
CA GLY A 205 9.97 14.51 -12.59
C GLY A 205 9.32 15.21 -11.42
N TYR A 206 10.09 15.36 -10.35
CA TYR A 206 9.70 16.15 -9.19
C TYR A 206 10.85 17.06 -8.75
N CYS A 207 10.53 18.21 -8.17
CA CYS A 207 11.49 19.02 -7.43
C CYS A 207 11.50 18.59 -5.96
N VAL A 208 12.66 18.72 -5.29
CA VAL A 208 12.78 18.34 -3.88
C VAL A 208 12.58 19.57 -3.02
N LEU A 209 11.66 19.47 -2.07
CA LEU A 209 11.37 20.49 -1.07
C LEU A 209 11.92 19.99 0.26
N HIS A 210 12.84 20.77 0.85
CA HIS A 210 13.42 20.48 2.15
C HIS A 210 12.74 21.26 3.26
N GLN A 211 12.41 20.59 4.35
CA GLN A 211 11.91 21.16 5.59
C GLN A 211 12.67 20.51 6.75
N GLU A 212 12.59 21.10 7.94
CA GLU A 212 13.28 20.55 9.10
C GLU A 212 12.67 19.21 9.55
N GLY A 213 11.35 19.06 9.47
CA GLY A 213 10.64 17.87 9.95
C GLY A 213 10.37 16.78 8.91
N PHE A 214 10.56 17.07 7.62
CA PHE A 214 10.31 16.15 6.52
C PHE A 214 10.96 16.68 5.23
N ILE A 215 10.98 15.85 4.18
CA ILE A 215 11.39 16.22 2.82
C ILE A 215 10.37 15.65 1.84
N SER A 216 9.96 16.42 0.84
CA SER A 216 8.97 16.01 -0.16
C SER A 216 9.47 16.15 -1.60
N GLY A 217 8.90 15.34 -2.49
CA GLY A 217 9.11 15.40 -3.94
C GLY A 217 7.87 15.96 -4.63
N TYR A 218 7.88 17.24 -5.00
CA TYR A 218 6.74 17.94 -5.57
C TYR A 218 6.69 17.83 -7.10
N SER A 219 5.55 17.42 -7.65
CA SER A 219 5.32 17.39 -9.10
C SER A 219 4.57 18.62 -9.55
N HIS A 220 5.14 19.31 -10.54
CA HIS A 220 4.49 20.43 -11.21
C HIS A 220 3.40 20.00 -12.22
N GLU A 221 3.33 18.71 -12.55
CA GLU A 221 2.33 18.17 -13.48
C GLU A 221 1.00 17.92 -12.76
N VAL A 222 1.06 17.33 -11.56
CA VAL A 222 -0.13 17.02 -10.74
C VAL A 222 -0.39 18.03 -9.62
N LEU A 223 0.49 19.04 -9.47
CA LEU A 223 0.40 20.13 -8.50
C LEU A 223 0.33 19.66 -7.03
N MET A 224 1.03 18.58 -6.71
CA MET A 224 1.14 18.03 -5.35
C MET A 224 2.44 17.22 -5.15
N PRO A 225 2.83 16.94 -3.88
CA PRO A 225 3.87 15.96 -3.58
C PRO A 225 3.52 14.57 -4.10
N LEU A 226 4.43 13.95 -4.86
CA LEU A 226 4.37 12.52 -5.20
C LEU A 226 4.80 11.64 -4.03
N TRP A 227 5.64 12.19 -3.16
CA TRP A 227 6.04 11.56 -1.91
C TRP A 227 6.45 12.61 -0.87
N SER A 228 6.30 12.27 0.40
CA SER A 228 6.84 12.99 1.55
C SER A 228 7.48 11.97 2.49
N SER A 229 8.68 12.26 2.99
CA SER A 229 9.40 11.39 3.91
C SER A 229 9.84 12.10 5.16
N PHE A 230 9.66 11.41 6.28
CA PHE A 230 10.04 11.88 7.60
C PHE A 230 10.42 10.69 8.48
N THR A 231 11.07 10.98 9.60
CA THR A 231 11.57 9.97 10.53
C THR A 231 11.10 10.34 11.91
N ILE A 232 10.40 9.41 12.56
CA ILE A 232 9.91 9.53 13.92
C ILE A 232 10.81 8.70 14.80
N ASP A 233 11.57 9.36 15.67
CA ASP A 233 12.40 8.71 16.68
C ASP A 233 11.53 8.05 17.76
N LYS A 234 12.08 7.09 18.50
CA LYS A 234 11.37 6.48 19.63
C LYS A 234 10.99 7.56 20.65
N PRO A 235 9.70 7.73 21.00
CA PRO A 235 9.30 8.75 21.97
C PRO A 235 9.91 8.48 23.35
N VAL A 236 10.52 9.49 23.95
CA VAL A 236 11.14 9.42 25.29
C VAL A 236 10.06 9.37 26.40
N SER A 237 8.85 9.86 26.13
CA SER A 237 7.65 9.65 26.95
C SER A 237 6.39 9.55 26.08
N VAL A 238 5.44 8.71 26.47
CA VAL A 238 4.18 8.45 25.75
C VAL A 238 3.22 9.65 25.79
N LEU A 239 3.51 10.66 26.64
CA LEU A 239 2.63 11.78 26.94
C LEU A 239 2.83 13.01 26.04
N VAL A 240 3.80 13.01 25.13
CA VAL A 240 3.98 14.14 24.21
C VAL A 240 2.95 14.03 23.07
N SER A 241 1.78 14.64 23.30
CA SER A 241 0.86 14.95 22.22
C SER A 241 1.59 15.82 21.19
N MET A 242 1.51 15.45 19.91
CA MET A 242 1.93 16.38 18.87
C MET A 242 0.97 17.56 18.94
N ALA A 243 1.50 18.79 18.77
CA ALA A 243 0.64 19.94 18.60
C ALA A 243 -0.34 19.63 17.46
N SER A 244 -1.65 19.71 17.76
CA SER A 244 -2.67 19.56 16.73
C SER A 244 -2.41 20.58 15.63
N VAL A 245 -2.60 20.18 14.38
CA VAL A 245 -2.54 21.10 13.25
C VAL A 245 -3.48 22.26 13.54
N ILE A 246 -2.96 23.49 13.49
CA ILE A 246 -3.79 24.69 13.70
C ILE A 246 -4.74 24.77 12.50
N PRO A 247 -6.06 24.58 12.70
CA PRO A 247 -7.01 24.57 11.59
C PRO A 247 -7.00 25.93 10.88
N ASN A 248 -7.18 25.91 9.55
CA ASN A 248 -7.22 27.09 8.69
C ASN A 248 -5.93 27.96 8.70
N CYS A 249 -4.80 27.41 9.14
CA CYS A 249 -3.50 28.10 9.13
C CYS A 249 -2.67 27.66 7.92
N LEU A 250 -2.90 28.31 6.79
CA LEU A 250 -2.35 27.91 5.50
C LEU A 250 -1.62 29.09 4.85
N ARG A 251 -0.47 28.80 4.23
CA ARG A 251 0.31 29.80 3.49
C ARG A 251 0.87 29.22 2.20
N ALA A 252 1.09 30.11 1.23
CA ALA A 252 1.79 29.79 -0.01
C ALA A 252 3.24 29.38 0.28
N ASP A 253 3.77 28.43 -0.49
CA ASP A 253 5.19 28.12 -0.48
C ASP A 253 5.91 29.06 -1.43
N VAL A 254 6.79 29.90 -0.88
CA VAL A 254 7.58 30.88 -1.63
C VAL A 254 8.55 30.26 -2.64
N ARG A 255 8.80 28.95 -2.56
CA ARG A 255 9.65 28.21 -3.50
C ARG A 255 8.92 27.82 -4.78
N LEU A 256 7.59 27.79 -4.75
CA LEU A 256 6.75 27.40 -5.88
C LEU A 256 6.12 28.66 -6.52
N PRO A 257 6.10 28.75 -7.86
CA PRO A 257 5.34 29.80 -8.54
C PRO A 257 3.84 29.69 -8.24
N GLU A 258 3.14 30.83 -8.20
CA GLU A 258 1.69 30.88 -7.92
C GLU A 258 0.87 30.02 -8.89
N HIS A 259 1.18 30.09 -10.20
CA HIS A 259 0.50 29.29 -11.24
C HIS A 259 0.79 27.78 -11.16
N GLN A 260 1.75 27.37 -10.34
CA GLN A 260 2.10 25.97 -10.07
C GLN A 260 1.80 25.58 -8.63
N SER A 261 0.97 26.36 -7.93
CA SER A 261 0.58 26.11 -6.56
C SER A 261 -0.94 26.01 -6.45
N PRO A 262 -1.48 25.07 -5.65
CA PRO A 262 -2.90 25.05 -5.32
C PRO A 262 -3.27 26.28 -4.47
N ARG A 263 -4.54 26.68 -4.49
CA ARG A 263 -5.06 27.83 -3.73
C ARG A 263 -6.23 27.44 -2.83
N CYS A 264 -6.30 28.01 -1.62
CA CYS A 264 -7.30 27.64 -0.62
C CYS A 264 -8.76 27.78 -1.10
N ASP A 265 -9.06 28.78 -1.94
CA ASP A 265 -10.39 29.06 -2.50
C ASP A 265 -10.93 27.91 -3.38
N GLN A 266 -10.05 27.04 -3.86
CA GLN A 266 -10.42 25.91 -4.72
C GLN A 266 -11.05 24.74 -3.96
N PHE A 267 -11.04 24.74 -2.61
CA PHE A 267 -11.30 23.53 -1.81
C PHE A 267 -12.44 23.65 -0.79
N GLU A 268 -13.20 24.75 -0.77
CA GLU A 268 -14.17 25.08 0.31
C GLU A 268 -15.38 24.12 0.46
N THR A 269 -15.58 23.12 -0.41
CA THR A 269 -16.86 22.39 -0.46
C THR A 269 -16.83 20.90 -0.09
N THR A 270 -15.73 20.15 -0.24
CA THR A 270 -15.73 18.67 0.02
C THR A 270 -14.38 18.02 0.37
N LEU A 271 -13.25 18.72 0.23
CA LEU A 271 -11.90 18.18 0.46
C LEU A 271 -11.20 18.97 1.57
N TYR A 272 -10.59 18.28 2.54
CA TYR A 272 -9.97 18.93 3.71
C TYR A 272 -8.43 18.99 3.59
N PRO A 273 -7.80 20.14 3.90
CA PRO A 273 -6.34 20.27 4.01
C PRO A 273 -5.78 19.48 5.20
N LEU A 274 -4.76 18.64 4.98
CA LEU A 274 -4.08 17.89 6.06
C LEU A 274 -2.71 18.46 6.47
N CYS A 275 -2.27 19.62 5.94
CA CYS A 275 -0.95 20.17 6.27
C CYS A 275 -0.89 21.71 6.28
N LEU A 276 0.14 22.26 6.96
CA LEU A 276 0.34 23.69 7.28
C LEU A 276 0.92 24.56 6.13
N CYS A 277 1.22 24.00 4.95
CA CYS A 277 1.79 24.74 3.79
C CYS A 277 1.20 24.24 2.46
N LEU A 278 0.91 25.16 1.53
CA LEU A 278 0.27 24.87 0.22
C LEU A 278 1.06 23.91 -0.68
N SER A 279 2.38 23.80 -0.50
CA SER A 279 3.24 22.82 -1.20
C SER A 279 3.11 21.39 -0.70
N GLU A 280 2.56 21.18 0.50
CA GLU A 280 2.50 19.88 1.19
C GLU A 280 1.11 19.26 1.16
N TYR A 281 0.24 19.79 0.31
CA TYR A 281 -1.13 19.34 0.25
C TYR A 281 -1.24 17.94 -0.31
N VAL A 282 -1.91 17.13 0.48
CA VAL A 282 -2.40 15.83 0.13
C VAL A 282 -3.92 15.92 0.28
N PHE A 283 -4.65 15.83 -0.84
CA PHE A 283 -6.09 16.13 -0.90
C PHE A 283 -6.92 14.94 -0.42
N CYS A 284 -7.66 15.13 0.67
CA CYS A 284 -8.45 14.05 1.26
C CYS A 284 -9.94 14.41 1.34
N PHE A 285 -10.81 13.46 1.01
CA PHE A 285 -12.22 13.51 1.39
C PHE A 285 -12.32 13.63 2.92
N VAL A 286 -13.27 14.42 3.41
CA VAL A 286 -13.51 14.63 4.86
C VAL A 286 -13.66 13.31 5.61
N VAL A 287 -14.20 12.28 4.97
CA VAL A 287 -14.37 10.97 5.60
C VAL A 287 -13.04 10.20 5.72
N PHE A 288 -12.16 10.33 4.73
CA PHE A 288 -10.82 9.73 4.76
C PHE A 288 -9.87 10.48 5.71
N SER A 289 -10.09 11.77 5.97
CA SER A 289 -9.24 12.54 6.88
C SER A 289 -9.22 11.95 8.29
N GLY A 290 -10.32 11.37 8.77
CA GLY A 290 -10.35 10.66 10.07
C GLY A 290 -9.39 9.46 10.14
N ILE A 291 -9.38 8.61 9.10
CA ILE A 291 -8.43 7.49 8.97
C ILE A 291 -6.98 8.03 8.97
N TRP A 292 -6.75 9.08 8.18
CA TRP A 292 -5.43 9.67 8.01
C TRP A 292 -4.91 10.35 9.29
N ASP A 293 -5.78 11.07 9.98
CA ASP A 293 -5.48 11.75 11.24
C ASP A 293 -5.19 10.74 12.35
N TYR A 294 -5.99 9.68 12.47
CA TYR A 294 -5.73 8.62 13.45
C TYR A 294 -4.41 7.90 13.16
N LEU A 295 -4.10 7.64 11.89
CA LEU A 295 -2.81 7.09 11.48
C LEU A 295 -1.65 7.98 11.96
N HIS A 296 -1.67 9.26 11.62
CA HIS A 296 -0.56 10.18 11.91
C HIS A 296 -0.45 10.55 13.39
N ASN A 297 -1.59 10.82 14.04
CA ASN A 297 -1.61 11.33 15.40
C ASN A 297 -1.49 10.22 16.46
N THR A 298 -1.88 8.99 16.13
CA THR A 298 -1.91 7.86 17.06
C THR A 298 -1.00 6.71 16.63
N LEU A 299 -1.25 6.12 15.45
CA LEU A 299 -0.59 4.87 15.07
C LEU A 299 0.90 5.03 14.76
N LEU A 300 1.31 6.09 14.07
CA LEU A 300 2.73 6.31 13.78
C LEU A 300 3.57 6.47 15.06
N LYS A 301 3.02 7.08 16.12
CA LYS A 301 3.70 7.18 17.43
C LYS A 301 3.79 5.81 18.10
N LYS A 302 2.70 5.04 18.07
CA LYS A 302 2.67 3.65 18.56
C LYS A 302 3.76 2.83 17.87
N TYR A 303 3.81 2.86 16.54
CA TYR A 303 4.81 2.13 15.75
C TYR A 303 6.24 2.62 15.99
N ALA A 304 6.48 3.93 16.09
CA ALA A 304 7.80 4.46 16.46
C ALA A 304 8.26 3.96 17.84
N SER A 305 7.34 3.80 18.79
CA SER A 305 7.63 3.22 20.11
C SER A 305 8.02 1.73 20.03
N ILE A 306 7.20 0.95 19.31
CA ILE A 306 7.37 -0.52 19.16
C ILE A 306 8.64 -0.86 18.39
N TYR A 307 8.93 -0.13 17.31
CA TYR A 307 10.01 -0.44 16.38
C TYR A 307 11.30 0.35 16.63
N ASN A 308 11.40 1.06 17.77
CA ASN A 308 12.57 1.87 18.13
C ASN A 308 12.90 2.95 17.09
N GLY A 309 11.87 3.64 16.63
CA GLY A 309 11.94 4.65 15.58
C GLY A 309 11.67 4.08 14.19
N ILE A 310 10.98 4.88 13.37
CA ILE A 310 10.53 4.51 12.03
C ILE A 310 10.85 5.63 11.05
N ASN A 311 11.27 5.27 9.83
CA ASN A 311 11.19 6.15 8.68
C ASN A 311 9.88 5.89 7.95
N VAL A 312 9.23 6.97 7.52
CA VAL A 312 7.93 6.94 6.87
C VAL A 312 8.08 7.62 5.51
N VAL A 313 7.52 7.02 4.48
CA VAL A 313 7.30 7.66 3.17
C VAL A 313 5.83 7.54 2.82
N THR A 314 5.16 8.65 2.52
CA THR A 314 3.75 8.67 2.12
C THR A 314 3.55 9.45 0.83
N GLY A 315 2.46 9.20 0.11
CA GLY A 315 2.12 9.97 -1.09
C GLY A 315 0.86 9.48 -1.80
N PRO A 316 0.38 10.24 -2.79
CA PRO A 316 -0.80 9.92 -3.58
C PRO A 316 -0.54 8.76 -4.55
N VAL A 317 -1.63 8.11 -4.96
CA VAL A 317 -1.65 7.04 -5.95
C VAL A 317 -2.80 7.27 -6.92
N PHE A 318 -2.52 7.14 -8.22
CA PHE A 318 -3.49 7.27 -9.31
C PHE A 318 -3.57 5.94 -10.07
N ASP A 319 -4.69 5.22 -9.88
CA ASP A 319 -4.99 3.92 -10.47
C ASP A 319 -6.51 3.82 -10.74
N TYR A 320 -7.01 4.69 -11.59
CA TYR A 320 -8.40 4.79 -12.04
C TYR A 320 -8.82 3.60 -12.90
N ASN A 321 -7.87 3.02 -13.62
CA ASN A 321 -8.09 1.86 -14.46
C ASN A 321 -8.00 0.52 -13.69
N TYR A 322 -7.66 0.58 -12.39
CA TYR A 322 -7.56 -0.54 -11.44
C TYR A 322 -6.65 -1.70 -11.90
N ASP A 323 -5.58 -1.39 -12.64
CA ASP A 323 -4.57 -2.34 -13.11
C ASP A 323 -3.37 -2.53 -12.16
N GLY A 324 -3.33 -1.75 -11.08
CA GLY A 324 -2.25 -1.82 -10.08
C GLY A 324 -0.94 -1.19 -10.56
N ARG A 325 -0.99 -0.35 -11.60
CA ARG A 325 0.11 0.46 -12.10
C ARG A 325 -0.26 1.94 -12.00
N TYR A 326 0.77 2.79 -12.08
CA TYR A 326 0.55 4.23 -12.15
C TYR A 326 -0.19 4.60 -13.44
N ASP A 327 -1.14 5.53 -13.34
CA ASP A 327 -1.81 6.13 -14.49
C ASP A 327 -0.99 7.26 -15.12
N ALA A 328 -1.03 7.34 -16.45
CA ALA A 328 -0.66 8.55 -17.19
C ALA A 328 -1.73 9.65 -17.00
N ILE A 329 -1.38 10.90 -17.32
CA ILE A 329 -2.27 12.06 -17.14
C ILE A 329 -3.60 11.87 -17.88
N GLU A 330 -3.58 11.26 -19.08
CA GLU A 330 -4.78 11.01 -19.89
C GLU A 330 -5.72 9.96 -19.29
N GLN A 331 -5.22 9.12 -18.39
CA GLN A 331 -6.00 8.08 -17.72
C GLN A 331 -6.67 8.60 -16.44
N MET A 332 -6.27 9.76 -15.93
CA MET A 332 -6.84 10.37 -14.72
C MET A 332 -8.25 10.91 -14.99
N GLN A 333 -9.22 10.53 -14.15
CA GLN A 333 -10.64 10.79 -14.43
C GLN A 333 -11.31 11.80 -13.50
N GLN A 334 -10.85 11.94 -12.26
CA GLN A 334 -11.46 12.85 -11.29
C GLN A 334 -10.51 13.98 -10.93
N PHE A 335 -11.07 15.19 -10.91
CA PHE A 335 -10.35 16.42 -10.64
C PHE A 335 -11.12 17.27 -9.65
N VAL A 336 -10.41 18.09 -8.88
CA VAL A 336 -11.03 19.08 -8.02
C VAL A 336 -11.81 20.08 -8.88
N PRO A 337 -13.11 20.32 -8.60
CA PRO A 337 -13.97 21.14 -9.43
C PRO A 337 -13.36 22.50 -9.78
N GLY A 338 -13.35 22.85 -11.08
CA GLY A 338 -12.82 24.13 -11.54
C GLY A 338 -11.28 24.22 -11.58
N THR A 339 -10.57 23.11 -11.41
CA THR A 339 -9.11 23.04 -11.46
C THR A 339 -8.62 21.84 -12.28
N ASN A 340 -7.32 21.78 -12.54
CA ASN A 340 -6.64 20.62 -13.14
C ASN A 340 -5.99 19.71 -12.08
N ILE A 341 -6.35 19.86 -10.81
CA ILE A 341 -5.77 19.08 -9.72
C ILE A 341 -6.48 17.73 -9.68
N THR A 342 -5.74 16.66 -9.96
CA THR A 342 -6.27 15.30 -9.95
C THR A 342 -6.54 14.81 -8.53
N ILE A 343 -7.59 14.00 -8.34
CA ILE A 343 -7.92 13.40 -7.04
C ILE A 343 -7.22 12.04 -6.95
N PRO A 344 -6.45 11.73 -5.89
CA PRO A 344 -5.84 10.41 -5.75
C PRO A 344 -6.89 9.32 -5.56
N THR A 345 -6.64 8.15 -6.12
CA THR A 345 -7.48 6.96 -5.89
C THR A 345 -7.14 6.26 -4.58
N HIS A 346 -5.86 6.32 -4.19
CA HIS A 346 -5.33 5.75 -2.95
C HIS A 346 -4.25 6.66 -2.38
N TYR A 347 -3.88 6.39 -1.14
CA TYR A 347 -2.67 6.91 -0.52
C TYR A 347 -1.78 5.77 -0.08
N PHE A 348 -0.49 5.86 -0.40
CA PHE A 348 0.49 4.89 0.09
C PHE A 348 1.16 5.39 1.37
N VAL A 349 1.53 4.45 2.23
CA VAL A 349 2.40 4.67 3.39
C VAL A 349 3.40 3.52 3.42
N VAL A 350 4.70 3.81 3.42
CA VAL A 350 5.79 2.85 3.59
C VAL A 350 6.52 3.16 4.90
N LEU A 351 6.39 2.26 5.86
CA LEU A 351 7.11 2.29 7.13
C LEU A 351 8.34 1.42 7.02
N THR A 352 9.50 1.95 7.41
CA THR A 352 10.76 1.22 7.47
C THR A 352 11.37 1.33 8.86
N SER A 353 11.80 0.20 9.42
CA SER A 353 12.54 0.14 10.69
C SER A 353 13.60 -0.95 10.66
N CYS A 354 14.38 -1.08 11.74
CA CYS A 354 15.35 -2.16 11.86
C CYS A 354 14.66 -3.44 12.32
N LYS A 355 14.96 -4.60 11.71
CA LYS A 355 14.43 -5.91 12.16
C LYS A 355 14.83 -6.20 13.61
N ASN A 356 16.04 -5.77 14.01
CA ASN A 356 16.46 -5.78 15.40
C ASN A 356 15.89 -4.56 16.15
N ALA A 357 14.88 -4.78 16.99
CA ALA A 357 14.25 -3.73 17.80
C ALA A 357 15.22 -3.02 18.78
N GLY A 358 16.39 -3.59 19.06
CA GLY A 358 17.44 -2.94 19.86
C GLY A 358 18.16 -1.80 19.13
N GLN A 359 18.02 -1.68 17.80
CA GLN A 359 18.66 -0.65 17.00
C GLN A 359 17.64 0.30 16.39
N PRO A 360 17.87 1.63 16.43
CA PRO A 360 17.01 2.56 15.74
C PRO A 360 17.22 2.49 14.23
N VAL A 361 16.18 2.87 13.47
CA VAL A 361 16.22 2.89 12.00
C VAL A 361 17.40 3.68 11.44
N SER A 362 17.79 4.77 12.10
CA SER A 362 18.92 5.63 11.72
C SER A 362 20.30 4.99 11.87
N ALA A 363 20.42 3.93 12.67
CA ALA A 363 21.66 3.21 12.93
C ALA A 363 21.57 1.72 12.57
N CYS A 364 20.57 1.34 11.76
CA CYS A 364 20.34 -0.06 11.42
C CYS A 364 21.42 -0.58 10.45
N GLY A 365 22.38 -1.34 10.99
CA GLY A 365 23.39 -2.04 10.19
C GLY A 365 22.96 -3.43 9.70
N GLY A 366 21.91 -4.00 10.29
CA GLY A 366 21.37 -5.31 9.94
C GLY A 366 20.22 -5.27 8.93
N GLU A 367 19.41 -6.33 8.91
CA GLU A 367 18.21 -6.43 8.07
C GLU A 367 17.18 -5.36 8.42
N LEU A 368 16.57 -4.80 7.37
CA LEU A 368 15.42 -3.91 7.51
C LEU A 368 14.12 -4.72 7.62
N GLN A 369 13.13 -4.10 8.22
CA GLN A 369 11.75 -4.56 8.17
C GLN A 369 10.86 -3.43 7.67
N THR A 370 9.87 -3.78 6.87
CA THR A 370 8.95 -2.83 6.24
C THR A 370 7.52 -3.24 6.47
N VAL A 371 6.65 -2.24 6.63
CA VAL A 371 5.19 -2.39 6.55
C VAL A 371 4.69 -1.32 5.60
N SER A 372 3.94 -1.70 4.58
CA SER A 372 3.39 -0.76 3.60
C SER A 372 1.88 -0.91 3.47
N PHE A 373 1.21 0.18 3.15
CA PHE A 373 -0.25 0.27 3.02
C PHE A 373 -0.61 0.99 1.71
N LEU A 374 -1.68 0.54 1.06
CA LEU A 374 -2.32 1.21 -0.07
C LEU A 374 -3.77 1.49 0.32
N LEU A 375 -3.99 2.65 0.95
CA LEU A 375 -5.27 3.00 1.55
C LEU A 375 -6.21 3.58 0.50
N PRO A 376 -7.41 3.01 0.29
CA PRO A 376 -8.36 3.52 -0.70
C PRO A 376 -8.89 4.89 -0.28
N HIS A 377 -8.76 5.87 -1.19
CA HIS A 377 -9.21 7.23 -0.97
C HIS A 377 -10.67 7.36 -1.40
N ARG A 378 -11.58 7.14 -0.45
CA ARG A 378 -13.03 7.09 -0.69
C ARG A 378 -13.78 8.25 -0.03
N ALA A 379 -14.90 8.64 -0.63
CA ALA A 379 -15.80 9.66 -0.09
C ALA A 379 -16.67 9.16 1.08
N ASP A 380 -16.62 7.86 1.38
CA ASP A 380 -17.37 7.21 2.45
C ASP A 380 -16.52 6.11 3.11
N ASN A 381 -16.91 5.69 4.32
CA ASN A 381 -16.31 4.57 5.05
C ASN A 381 -17.18 3.30 4.97
N THR A 382 -18.04 3.16 3.95
CA THR A 382 -18.99 2.04 3.84
C THR A 382 -18.32 0.67 3.71
N GLU A 383 -17.03 0.65 3.35
CA GLU A 383 -16.23 -0.58 3.38
C GLU A 383 -16.32 -1.31 4.72
N ARG A 384 -16.34 -0.55 5.81
CA ARG A 384 -16.58 -1.08 7.15
C ARG A 384 -17.94 -0.58 7.57
N CYS A 385 -18.90 -1.48 7.71
CA CYS A 385 -20.24 -1.19 8.24
C CYS A 385 -20.23 -0.69 9.73
N LYS A 386 -19.08 -0.24 10.24
CA LYS A 386 -18.80 0.29 11.57
C LYS A 386 -18.40 1.77 11.55
N SER A 387 -18.63 2.49 10.45
CA SER A 387 -18.18 3.88 10.28
C SER A 387 -18.76 4.89 11.29
N THR A 388 -19.74 4.49 12.10
CA THR A 388 -20.33 5.29 13.19
C THR A 388 -19.65 5.05 14.55
N GLU A 389 -18.74 4.08 14.65
CA GLU A 389 -17.98 3.78 15.86
C GLU A 389 -16.73 4.66 15.99
N ASP A 390 -16.19 4.76 17.19
CA ASP A 390 -14.94 5.50 17.46
C ASP A 390 -13.78 4.96 16.61
N GLU A 391 -12.99 5.86 16.02
CA GLU A 391 -11.87 5.53 15.11
C GLU A 391 -10.88 4.54 15.74
N SER A 392 -10.66 4.62 17.06
CA SER A 392 -9.76 3.73 17.78
C SER A 392 -10.16 2.26 17.74
N LEU A 393 -11.42 1.96 17.43
CA LEU A 393 -11.96 0.61 17.42
C LEU A 393 -11.77 -0.11 16.08
N TRP A 394 -11.54 0.61 14.98
CA TRP A 394 -11.59 0.00 13.64
C TRP A 394 -10.54 0.51 12.65
N VAL A 395 -9.97 1.71 12.83
CA VAL A 395 -9.06 2.29 11.84
C VAL A 395 -7.77 1.48 11.70
N GLU A 396 -7.18 1.00 12.80
CA GLU A 396 -5.96 0.19 12.72
C GLU A 396 -6.22 -1.11 11.94
N ASP A 397 -7.33 -1.81 12.23
CA ASP A 397 -7.70 -3.04 11.52
C ASP A 397 -8.02 -2.78 10.03
N HIS A 398 -8.62 -1.63 9.71
CA HIS A 398 -8.86 -1.23 8.32
C HIS A 398 -7.56 -0.94 7.56
N ILE A 399 -6.61 -0.23 8.18
CA ILE A 399 -5.30 0.05 7.57
C ILE A 399 -4.52 -1.25 7.34
N TRP A 400 -4.49 -2.15 8.33
CA TRP A 400 -3.83 -3.46 8.21
C TRP A 400 -4.50 -4.36 7.17
N PHE A 401 -5.81 -4.24 6.97
CA PHE A 401 -6.48 -4.96 5.91
C PHE A 401 -6.02 -4.52 4.50
N HIS A 402 -5.68 -3.24 4.34
CA HIS A 402 -5.12 -2.63 3.13
C HIS A 402 -3.58 -2.63 3.10
N GLN A 403 -2.95 -3.54 3.84
CA GLN A 403 -1.53 -3.79 3.73
C GLN A 403 -1.15 -4.20 2.30
N SER A 404 0.06 -3.84 1.90
CA SER A 404 0.66 -4.15 0.60
C SER A 404 2.14 -4.45 0.74
N ARG A 405 2.75 -4.99 -0.31
CA ARG A 405 4.22 -5.09 -0.41
C ARG A 405 4.77 -3.74 -0.85
N VAL A 406 6.03 -3.44 -0.53
CA VAL A 406 6.68 -2.24 -1.09
C VAL A 406 6.68 -2.31 -2.62
N ARG A 407 6.84 -3.51 -3.19
CA ARG A 407 6.77 -3.71 -4.65
C ARG A 407 5.43 -3.31 -5.27
N ASP A 408 4.32 -3.49 -4.55
CA ASP A 408 3.00 -3.05 -5.02
C ASP A 408 2.93 -1.52 -5.04
N VAL A 409 3.50 -0.86 -4.02
CA VAL A 409 3.64 0.61 -3.97
C VAL A 409 4.50 1.12 -5.14
N GLU A 410 5.63 0.47 -5.44
CA GLU A 410 6.49 0.86 -6.56
C GLU A 410 5.77 0.80 -7.90
N TRP A 411 5.00 -0.27 -8.15
CA TRP A 411 4.26 -0.41 -9.41
C TRP A 411 3.17 0.64 -9.57
N ILE A 412 2.39 0.88 -8.52
CA ILE A 412 1.23 1.76 -8.58
C ILE A 412 1.60 3.25 -8.52
N THR A 413 2.83 3.59 -8.11
CA THR A 413 3.32 4.98 -8.05
C THR A 413 4.36 5.31 -9.12
N GLY A 414 5.02 4.29 -9.70
CA GLY A 414 6.18 4.50 -10.56
C GLY A 414 7.43 4.98 -9.80
N LEU A 415 7.48 4.81 -8.48
CA LEU A 415 8.65 5.10 -7.65
C LEU A 415 9.53 3.86 -7.45
N ASP A 416 10.83 4.04 -7.26
CA ASP A 416 11.77 3.01 -6.75
C ASP A 416 12.38 3.46 -5.43
N PHE A 417 12.17 2.66 -4.38
CA PHE A 417 12.65 2.97 -3.03
C PHE A 417 14.03 2.34 -2.77
N TYR A 418 14.76 2.89 -1.80
CA TYR A 418 16.03 2.35 -1.28
C TYR A 418 17.20 2.32 -2.28
N SER A 419 17.14 3.09 -3.37
CA SER A 419 18.16 3.10 -4.42
C SER A 419 19.55 3.59 -3.98
N ALA A 420 19.61 4.39 -2.91
CA ALA A 420 20.87 4.83 -2.31
C ALA A 420 21.25 4.03 -1.05
N SER A 421 20.53 2.94 -0.76
CA SER A 421 20.91 2.02 0.31
C SER A 421 22.23 1.33 -0.04
N SER A 422 23.10 1.15 0.96
CA SER A 422 24.35 0.41 0.81
C SER A 422 24.15 -1.12 0.77
N ARG A 423 22.92 -1.60 0.90
CA ARG A 423 22.58 -3.03 0.94
C ARG A 423 22.60 -3.67 -0.45
N PRO A 424 22.92 -4.97 -0.56
CA PRO A 424 22.85 -5.69 -1.82
C PRO A 424 21.44 -5.63 -2.44
N VAL A 425 21.37 -5.40 -3.75
CA VAL A 425 20.09 -5.34 -4.49
C VAL A 425 19.20 -6.58 -4.26
N PRO A 426 19.70 -7.84 -4.29
CA PRO A 426 18.86 -9.00 -4.00
C PRO A 426 18.20 -8.96 -2.61
N GLU A 427 18.89 -8.44 -1.59
CA GLU A 427 18.34 -8.29 -0.22
C GLU A 427 17.21 -7.26 -0.21
N LEU A 428 17.40 -6.13 -0.90
CA LEU A 428 16.36 -5.11 -1.06
C LEU A 428 15.15 -5.65 -1.82
N LEU A 429 15.35 -6.44 -2.88
CA LEU A 429 14.25 -7.05 -3.63
C LEU A 429 13.48 -8.05 -2.76
N MET A 430 14.18 -8.91 -2.01
CA MET A 430 13.57 -9.84 -1.06
C MET A 430 12.70 -9.11 -0.02
N MET A 431 13.19 -7.99 0.52
CA MET A 431 12.43 -7.14 1.43
C MET A 431 11.22 -6.52 0.73
N LYS A 432 11.40 -5.95 -0.47
CA LYS A 432 10.33 -5.30 -1.24
C LYS A 432 9.21 -6.27 -1.63
N THR A 433 9.51 -7.56 -1.81
CA THR A 433 8.54 -8.60 -2.19
C THR A 433 8.01 -9.43 -1.03
N ARG A 434 8.43 -9.17 0.22
CA ARG A 434 7.99 -9.94 1.39
C ARG A 434 6.46 -10.00 1.42
N PRO A 435 5.83 -11.20 1.41
CA PRO A 435 4.38 -11.32 1.42
C PRO A 435 3.76 -10.65 2.65
N THR A 436 2.57 -10.08 2.49
CA THR A 436 1.84 -9.42 3.58
C THR A 436 1.53 -10.40 4.72
N ALA A 437 1.18 -11.65 4.39
CA ALA A 437 1.07 -12.76 5.35
C ALA A 437 2.27 -12.96 6.30
N ALA A 438 3.48 -12.58 5.86
CA ALA A 438 4.72 -12.75 6.62
C ALA A 438 5.04 -11.51 7.50
N ILE A 439 4.24 -10.46 7.42
CA ILE A 439 4.42 -9.21 8.15
C ILE A 439 3.33 -9.13 9.21
N GLN A 440 3.70 -9.36 10.46
CA GLN A 440 2.74 -9.37 11.57
C GLN A 440 2.66 -8.00 12.26
N ARG A 441 1.45 -7.67 12.70
CA ARG A 441 1.21 -6.53 13.60
C ARG A 441 1.77 -6.88 14.98
N ASN A 442 2.89 -6.26 15.33
CA ASN A 442 3.37 -6.29 16.70
C ASN A 442 2.39 -5.52 17.59
N GLN A 443 1.89 -6.17 18.64
CA GLN A 443 0.95 -5.58 19.59
C GLN A 443 1.66 -4.79 20.69
#